data_AF-A0A9E2EFM2-F1
#
_entry.id   AF-A0A9E2EFM2-F1
#
_cell.length_a   1.000
_cell.length_b   1.000
_cell.length_c   1.000
_cell.angle_alpha   90.00
_cell.angle_beta   90.00
_cell.angle_gamma   90.00
#
_symmetry.space_group_name_H-M   'P 1'
#
loop_
_entity.id
_entity.type
_entity.pdbx_description
1 polymer ?
#
loop_
_entity_poly.entity_id
_entity_poly.type
_entity_poly.pdbx_seq_one_letter_code
_entity_poly.pdbx_strand_id
1 'polypeptide(L)'
;AGIYVLEMSSYQLDLTPSISCDISVLLNISPDHLGRHGGMDGYVEAKKSMFRNQTENSTMIVGIDDDYSREIFETLRADRQGRAIPISGTRAVEKGVFAIDGVLFDSLDGDPRPVLDLADAPTLPGAHNAQNAAAAYAVTRSAGLDWQEISDAIKTYPGLAHRQERVEVIDGVAYINDSKATNADAAARALGCYEAICWIAGGQSKEGGLDPVTPYLNKVVHAFLIGEAQDAFAAVLADRVPVTKSDTLAKAVEQAHQRAQEDKSGGCVVLLSPACASFDQFDNFEQRGDVFKALVQGLPGQHNSEGGALR
;
A
#
# COMPACT_ATOMS: atom_id res chain seq x y z
N ALA A 1 1.42 27.51 -13.00
CA ALA A 1 0.66 26.35 -13.49
C ALA A 1 0.58 25.32 -12.36
N GLY A 2 -0.50 24.55 -12.27
CA GLY A 2 -0.64 23.48 -11.27
C GLY A 2 -0.27 22.12 -11.86
N ILE A 3 0.09 21.16 -11.00
CA ILE A 3 0.30 19.75 -11.38
C ILE A 3 -0.86 18.95 -10.80
N TYR A 4 -1.44 18.07 -11.61
CA TYR A 4 -2.43 17.08 -11.17
C TYR A 4 -1.78 15.70 -11.15
N VAL A 5 -1.91 14.99 -10.03
CA VAL A 5 -1.47 13.60 -9.89
C VAL A 5 -2.71 12.74 -9.70
N LEU A 6 -2.92 11.78 -10.62
CA LEU A 6 -4.13 10.97 -10.67
C LEU A 6 -3.76 9.49 -10.57
N GLU A 7 -4.26 8.79 -9.55
CA GLU A 7 -4.29 7.32 -9.53
C GLU A 7 -5.49 6.84 -10.34
N MET A 8 -5.24 6.01 -11.35
CA MET A 8 -6.28 5.57 -12.29
C MET A 8 -6.37 4.04 -12.32
N SER A 9 -7.55 3.53 -11.96
CA SER A 9 -7.88 2.11 -12.10
C SER A 9 -8.11 1.72 -13.57
N SER A 10 -8.05 0.42 -13.88
CA SER A 10 -8.43 -0.08 -15.22
C SER A 10 -9.86 0.31 -15.61
N TYR A 11 -10.78 0.36 -14.64
CA TYR A 11 -12.17 0.75 -14.86
C TYR A 11 -12.29 2.21 -15.32
N GLN A 12 -11.53 3.10 -14.69
CA GLN A 12 -11.54 4.51 -15.05
C GLN A 12 -10.89 4.72 -16.42
N LEU A 13 -9.77 4.04 -16.68
CA LEU A 13 -9.07 4.15 -17.97
C LEU A 13 -9.95 3.70 -19.15
N ASP A 14 -10.70 2.60 -19.00
CA ASP A 14 -11.68 2.15 -20.00
C ASP A 14 -12.73 3.22 -20.35
N LEU A 15 -13.12 4.03 -19.36
CA LEU A 15 -14.14 5.06 -19.50
C LEU A 15 -13.59 6.43 -19.89
N THR A 16 -12.26 6.56 -20.05
CA THR A 16 -11.61 7.85 -20.31
C THR A 16 -10.81 7.83 -21.63
N PRO A 17 -11.46 7.64 -22.79
CA PRO A 17 -10.76 7.46 -24.06
C PRO A 17 -9.98 8.69 -24.53
N SER A 18 -10.31 9.88 -24.01
CA SER A 18 -9.65 11.16 -24.32
C SER A 18 -8.57 11.56 -23.32
N ILE A 19 -8.22 10.70 -22.35
CA ILE A 19 -7.15 11.01 -21.40
C ILE A 19 -5.82 11.22 -22.15
N SER A 20 -5.11 12.28 -21.81
CA SER A 20 -3.77 12.57 -22.30
C SER A 20 -2.99 13.17 -21.14
N CYS A 21 -1.84 12.57 -20.83
CA CYS A 21 -0.97 12.97 -19.72
C CYS A 21 0.39 13.40 -20.26
N ASP A 22 0.97 14.44 -19.66
CA ASP A 22 2.37 14.81 -19.92
C ASP A 22 3.32 13.70 -19.45
N ILE A 23 3.00 13.07 -18.33
CA ILE A 23 3.72 11.93 -17.76
C ILE A 23 2.70 10.84 -17.39
N SER A 24 2.90 9.63 -17.89
CA SER A 24 2.10 8.44 -17.57
C SER A 24 2.98 7.39 -16.89
N VAL A 25 2.45 6.68 -15.89
CA VAL A 25 3.20 5.65 -15.14
C VAL A 25 2.42 4.34 -15.11
N LEU A 26 3.05 3.27 -15.55
CA LEU A 26 2.59 1.89 -15.33
C LEU A 26 3.60 1.16 -14.44
N LEU A 27 3.22 0.90 -13.18
CA LEU A 27 4.11 0.25 -12.22
C LEU A 27 4.33 -1.23 -12.53
N ASN A 28 3.24 -1.98 -12.68
CA ASN A 28 3.25 -3.40 -12.98
C ASN A 28 1.89 -3.89 -13.49
N ILE A 29 1.87 -5.11 -14.01
CA ILE A 29 0.66 -5.86 -14.35
C ILE A 29 0.73 -7.24 -13.70
N SER A 30 -0.29 -7.55 -12.91
CA SER A 30 -0.52 -8.89 -12.34
C SER A 30 -2.00 -9.25 -12.47
N PRO A 31 -2.37 -10.54 -12.44
CA PRO A 31 -3.77 -10.96 -12.54
C PRO A 31 -4.68 -10.25 -11.52
N ASP A 32 -5.63 -9.47 -12.03
CA ASP A 32 -6.62 -8.76 -11.23
C ASP A 32 -7.83 -8.40 -12.10
N HIS A 33 -9.03 -8.36 -11.51
CA HIS A 33 -10.28 -8.01 -12.20
C HIS A 33 -10.57 -8.75 -13.53
N LEU A 34 -10.07 -9.97 -13.73
CA LEU A 34 -10.12 -10.67 -15.03
C LEU A 34 -11.53 -10.90 -15.57
N GLY A 35 -12.50 -11.18 -14.70
CA GLY A 35 -13.89 -11.38 -15.11
C GLY A 35 -14.51 -10.14 -15.77
N ARG A 36 -14.09 -8.94 -15.36
CA ARG A 36 -14.54 -7.67 -15.96
C ARG A 36 -13.96 -7.44 -17.35
N HIS A 37 -12.72 -7.87 -17.54
CA HIS A 37 -11.91 -7.58 -18.72
C HIS A 37 -11.85 -8.71 -19.73
N GLY A 38 -12.49 -9.85 -19.44
CA GLY A 38 -12.46 -11.01 -20.32
C GLY A 38 -11.11 -11.74 -20.33
N GLY A 39 -10.33 -11.65 -19.25
CA GLY A 39 -9.01 -12.27 -19.12
C GLY A 39 -7.87 -11.26 -19.02
N MET A 40 -6.63 -11.78 -19.05
CA MET A 40 -5.41 -10.97 -18.92
C MET A 40 -5.26 -9.97 -20.06
N ASP A 41 -5.50 -10.39 -21.30
CA ASP A 41 -5.31 -9.54 -22.48
C ASP A 41 -6.18 -8.28 -22.41
N GLY A 42 -7.45 -8.42 -22.04
CA GLY A 42 -8.33 -7.25 -21.87
C GLY A 42 -7.90 -6.35 -20.72
N TYR A 43 -7.38 -6.90 -19.62
CA TYR A 43 -6.89 -6.11 -18.48
C TYR A 43 -5.63 -5.32 -18.85
N VAL A 44 -4.73 -5.95 -19.61
CA VAL A 44 -3.54 -5.34 -20.18
C VAL A 44 -3.93 -4.19 -21.11
N GLU A 45 -4.84 -4.41 -22.05
CA GLU A 45 -5.31 -3.38 -22.99
C GLU A 45 -6.01 -2.21 -22.27
N ALA A 46 -6.81 -2.49 -21.25
CA ALA A 46 -7.44 -1.47 -20.41
C ALA A 46 -6.39 -0.53 -19.79
N LYS A 47 -5.31 -1.08 -19.22
CA LYS A 47 -4.22 -0.27 -18.64
C LYS A 47 -3.38 0.45 -19.70
N LYS A 48 -3.05 -0.21 -20.81
CA LYS A 48 -2.30 0.41 -21.93
C LYS A 48 -3.01 1.62 -22.53
N SER A 49 -4.33 1.70 -22.41
CA SER A 49 -5.12 2.81 -22.96
C SER A 49 -4.66 4.19 -22.46
N MET A 50 -4.02 4.29 -21.30
CA MET A 50 -3.45 5.55 -20.78
C MET A 50 -2.37 6.14 -21.71
N PHE A 51 -1.76 5.32 -22.56
CA PHE A 51 -0.71 5.71 -23.49
C PHE A 51 -1.24 6.07 -24.89
N ARG A 52 -2.56 5.94 -25.14
CA ARG A 52 -3.14 6.06 -26.50
C ARG A 52 -2.99 7.45 -27.13
N ASN A 53 -3.10 8.51 -26.33
CA ASN A 53 -3.11 9.89 -26.82
C ASN A 53 -1.80 10.62 -26.49
N GLN A 54 -0.68 9.90 -26.60
CA GLN A 54 0.65 10.46 -26.33
C GLN A 54 1.19 11.25 -27.51
N THR A 55 2.08 12.18 -27.18
CA THR A 55 2.77 13.04 -28.15
C THR A 55 4.28 12.87 -28.01
N GLU A 56 5.05 13.50 -28.90
CA GLU A 56 6.51 13.52 -28.82
C GLU A 56 7.05 14.14 -27.51
N ASN A 57 6.24 14.94 -26.81
CA ASN A 57 6.59 15.53 -25.52
C ASN A 57 6.13 14.69 -24.32
N SER A 58 5.38 13.62 -24.54
CA SER A 58 4.89 12.74 -23.48
C SER A 58 6.02 11.86 -22.94
N THR A 59 6.02 11.65 -21.62
CA THR A 59 6.90 10.72 -20.93
C THR A 59 6.12 9.51 -20.45
N MET A 60 6.56 8.31 -20.82
CA MET A 60 6.03 7.03 -20.36
C MET A 60 7.01 6.40 -19.39
N ILE A 61 6.60 6.15 -18.15
CA ILE A 61 7.41 5.46 -17.16
C ILE A 61 6.80 4.09 -16.94
N VAL A 62 7.57 3.02 -17.15
CA VAL A 62 7.05 1.65 -17.11
C VAL A 62 7.96 0.75 -16.28
N GLY A 63 7.38 0.04 -15.32
CA GLY A 63 8.08 -1.01 -14.59
C GLY A 63 8.38 -2.20 -15.48
N ILE A 64 9.56 -2.81 -15.31
CA ILE A 64 10.01 -3.93 -16.16
C ILE A 64 10.28 -5.23 -15.36
N ASP A 65 9.87 -5.24 -14.09
CA ASP A 65 10.11 -6.37 -13.19
C ASP A 65 9.14 -7.53 -13.42
N ASP A 66 7.99 -7.29 -14.07
CA ASP A 66 7.07 -8.32 -14.59
C ASP A 66 7.10 -8.37 -16.12
N ASP A 67 6.70 -9.51 -16.69
CA ASP A 67 6.82 -9.76 -18.13
C ASP A 67 5.83 -8.96 -18.98
N TYR A 68 4.60 -8.74 -18.49
CA TYR A 68 3.59 -7.95 -19.22
C TYR A 68 4.01 -6.49 -19.34
N SER A 69 4.43 -5.87 -18.24
CA SER A 69 4.88 -4.48 -18.25
C SER A 69 6.17 -4.31 -19.04
N ARG A 70 7.07 -5.31 -19.01
CA ARG A 70 8.27 -5.32 -19.85
C ARG A 70 7.92 -5.36 -21.35
N GLU A 71 6.97 -6.19 -21.76
CA GLU A 71 6.51 -6.24 -23.15
C GLU A 71 5.88 -4.91 -23.61
N ILE A 72 5.10 -4.28 -22.73
CA ILE A 72 4.54 -2.94 -22.97
C ILE A 72 5.66 -1.91 -23.15
N PHE A 73 6.65 -1.91 -22.27
CA PHE A 73 7.80 -1.00 -22.36
C PHE A 73 8.53 -1.14 -23.69
N GLU A 74 8.84 -2.37 -24.12
CA GLU A 74 9.53 -2.60 -25.39
C GLU A 74 8.71 -2.12 -26.60
N THR A 75 7.39 -2.28 -26.55
CA THR A 75 6.48 -1.76 -27.59
C THR A 75 6.54 -0.23 -27.65
N LEU A 76 6.35 0.45 -26.52
CA LEU A 76 6.39 1.92 -26.44
C LEU A 76 7.75 2.49 -26.86
N ARG A 77 8.84 1.82 -26.45
CA ARG A 77 10.21 2.18 -26.84
C ARG A 77 10.42 2.07 -28.35
N ALA A 78 9.85 1.04 -28.98
CA ALA A 78 9.95 0.82 -30.43
C ALA A 78 9.12 1.84 -31.23
N ASP A 79 7.95 2.24 -30.72
CA ASP A 79 7.03 3.18 -31.37
C ASP A 79 7.58 4.62 -31.43
N ARG A 80 8.48 5.00 -30.50
CA ARG A 80 9.14 6.32 -30.44
C ARG A 80 8.19 7.52 -30.36
N GLN A 81 6.95 7.31 -29.92
CA GLN A 81 5.99 8.37 -29.67
C GLN A 81 6.20 8.92 -28.25
N GLY A 82 7.22 9.77 -28.10
CA GLY A 82 7.62 10.34 -26.80
C GLY A 82 8.79 9.59 -26.14
N ARG A 83 9.02 9.86 -24.87
CA ARG A 83 10.14 9.30 -24.08
C ARG A 83 9.68 8.15 -23.19
N ALA A 84 10.03 6.93 -23.56
CA ALA A 84 9.84 5.75 -22.71
C ALA A 84 11.02 5.59 -21.73
N ILE A 85 10.72 5.45 -20.44
CA ILE A 85 11.67 5.33 -19.32
C ILE A 85 11.36 4.03 -18.56
N PRO A 86 12.31 3.07 -18.50
CA PRO A 86 12.14 1.88 -17.68
C PRO A 86 12.42 2.18 -16.21
N ILE A 87 11.68 1.53 -15.31
CA ILE A 87 11.99 1.50 -13.88
C ILE A 87 12.07 0.08 -13.34
N SER A 88 12.91 -0.12 -12.32
CA SER A 88 13.06 -1.42 -11.68
C SER A 88 13.47 -1.32 -10.21
N GLY A 89 12.92 -2.18 -9.37
CA GLY A 89 13.38 -2.38 -7.99
C GLY A 89 14.32 -3.57 -7.81
N THR A 90 14.70 -4.26 -8.90
CA THR A 90 15.41 -5.55 -8.83
C THR A 90 16.58 -5.70 -9.79
N ARG A 91 16.72 -4.85 -10.81
CA ARG A 91 17.78 -4.95 -11.83
C ARG A 91 18.21 -3.57 -12.32
N ALA A 92 19.46 -3.47 -12.76
CA ALA A 92 19.94 -2.29 -13.47
C ALA A 92 19.26 -2.13 -14.83
N VAL A 93 19.01 -0.88 -15.23
CA VAL A 93 18.43 -0.53 -16.53
C VAL A 93 19.16 0.65 -17.15
N GLU A 94 19.26 0.67 -18.48
CA GLU A 94 19.79 1.81 -19.23
C GLU A 94 18.71 2.86 -19.46
N LYS A 95 19.08 4.15 -19.41
CA LYS A 95 18.16 5.27 -19.70
C LYS A 95 16.91 5.27 -18.82
N GLY A 96 17.05 4.79 -17.59
CA GLY A 96 15.97 4.59 -16.64
C GLY A 96 16.35 4.91 -15.21
N VAL A 97 15.52 4.48 -14.27
CA VAL A 97 15.77 4.66 -12.83
C VAL A 97 15.58 3.30 -12.15
N PHE A 98 16.54 2.89 -11.32
CA PHE A 98 16.47 1.57 -10.72
C PHE A 98 17.08 1.51 -9.32
N ALA A 99 16.74 0.47 -8.57
CA ALA A 99 17.37 0.17 -7.29
C ALA A 99 18.10 -1.17 -7.31
N ILE A 100 19.34 -1.17 -6.81
CA ILE A 100 20.17 -2.37 -6.57
C ILE A 100 20.79 -2.22 -5.19
N ASP A 101 20.75 -3.32 -4.41
CA ASP A 101 21.37 -3.40 -3.08
C ASP A 101 20.96 -2.24 -2.13
N GLY A 102 19.69 -1.83 -2.21
CA GLY A 102 19.13 -0.76 -1.38
C GLY A 102 19.48 0.66 -1.86
N VAL A 103 20.23 0.82 -2.95
CA VAL A 103 20.59 2.14 -3.49
C VAL A 103 19.81 2.43 -4.76
N LEU A 104 19.19 3.61 -4.84
CA LEU A 104 18.51 4.12 -6.03
C LEU A 104 19.50 4.82 -6.96
N PHE A 105 19.39 4.54 -8.25
CA PHE A 105 20.25 5.08 -9.32
C PHE A 105 19.42 5.81 -10.39
N ASP A 106 19.91 6.99 -10.78
CA ASP A 106 19.45 7.75 -11.96
C ASP A 106 20.39 7.44 -13.15
N SER A 107 19.83 6.88 -14.22
CA SER A 107 20.52 6.58 -15.49
C SER A 107 19.86 7.33 -16.66
N LEU A 108 19.03 8.34 -16.39
CA LEU A 108 18.24 9.07 -17.40
C LEU A 108 19.11 9.82 -18.42
N ASP A 109 20.24 10.35 -17.98
CA ASP A 109 21.13 11.23 -18.75
C ASP A 109 22.46 10.56 -19.16
N GLY A 110 22.60 9.23 -18.99
CA GLY A 110 23.80 8.48 -19.36
C GLY A 110 24.23 7.49 -18.29
N ASP A 111 25.46 7.62 -17.81
CA ASP A 111 26.03 6.68 -16.84
C ASP A 111 25.22 6.70 -15.52
N PRO A 112 24.93 5.52 -14.93
CA PRO A 112 24.17 5.44 -13.70
C PRO A 112 24.84 6.20 -12.55
N ARG A 113 24.07 7.07 -11.91
CA ARG A 113 24.48 7.84 -10.73
C ARG A 113 23.70 7.36 -9.50
N PRO A 114 24.35 7.05 -8.36
CA PRO A 114 23.64 6.82 -7.12
C PRO A 114 23.03 8.13 -6.61
N VAL A 115 21.74 8.12 -6.26
CA VAL A 115 20.99 9.33 -5.87
C VAL A 115 20.37 9.25 -4.48
N LEU A 116 20.11 8.05 -3.96
CA LEU A 116 19.52 7.84 -2.63
C LEU A 116 19.88 6.45 -2.09
N ASP A 117 20.31 6.38 -0.83
CA ASP A 117 20.29 5.14 -0.07
C ASP A 117 18.90 4.95 0.53
N LEU A 118 18.20 3.88 0.18
CA LEU A 118 16.84 3.62 0.66
C LEU A 118 16.81 3.28 2.16
N ALA A 119 17.95 2.98 2.79
CA ALA A 119 18.03 2.89 4.24
C ALA A 119 17.68 4.23 4.93
N ASP A 120 17.88 5.36 4.24
CA ASP A 120 17.48 6.69 4.71
C ASP A 120 15.97 6.95 4.55
N ALA A 121 15.22 6.04 3.92
CA ALA A 121 13.78 6.09 3.71
C ALA A 121 13.11 4.82 4.29
N PRO A 122 13.08 4.65 5.62
CA PRO A 122 12.69 3.41 6.28
C PRO A 122 11.24 2.97 6.03
N THR A 123 10.39 3.88 5.54
CA THR A 123 8.98 3.64 5.18
C THR A 123 8.82 2.96 3.81
N LEU A 124 9.91 2.75 3.06
CA LEU A 124 9.93 2.12 1.74
C LEU A 124 10.69 0.79 1.73
N PRO A 125 10.40 -0.19 2.61
CA PRO A 125 11.14 -1.45 2.64
C PRO A 125 10.79 -2.34 1.45
N GLY A 126 11.80 -3.04 0.92
CA GLY A 126 11.65 -4.12 -0.06
C GLY A 126 11.60 -3.68 -1.52
N ALA A 127 11.79 -4.65 -2.42
CA ALA A 127 11.97 -4.40 -3.85
C ALA A 127 10.78 -3.68 -4.53
N HIS A 128 9.55 -3.98 -4.12
CA HIS A 128 8.37 -3.32 -4.66
C HIS A 128 8.33 -1.81 -4.33
N ASN A 129 8.72 -1.43 -3.10
CA ASN A 129 8.83 -0.03 -2.71
C ASN A 129 10.05 0.65 -3.35
N ALA A 130 11.13 -0.10 -3.58
CA ALA A 130 12.26 0.39 -4.36
C ALA A 130 11.86 0.74 -5.80
N GLN A 131 11.01 -0.09 -6.44
CA GLN A 131 10.42 0.24 -7.75
C GLN A 131 9.48 1.46 -7.67
N ASN A 132 8.67 1.58 -6.61
CA ASN A 132 7.82 2.76 -6.40
C ASN A 132 8.66 4.04 -6.22
N ALA A 133 9.78 3.97 -5.49
CA ALA A 133 10.73 5.07 -5.34
C ALA A 133 11.34 5.45 -6.69
N ALA A 134 11.74 4.45 -7.50
CA ALA A 134 12.21 4.68 -8.87
C ALA A 134 11.15 5.35 -9.75
N ALA A 135 9.88 4.95 -9.62
CA ALA A 135 8.76 5.59 -10.33
C ALA A 135 8.60 7.05 -9.92
N ALA A 136 8.49 7.32 -8.62
CA ALA A 136 8.30 8.67 -8.08
C ALA A 136 9.47 9.59 -8.46
N TYR A 137 10.69 9.06 -8.39
CA TYR A 137 11.90 9.75 -8.81
C TYR A 137 11.88 10.05 -10.32
N ALA A 138 11.57 9.08 -11.17
CA ALA A 138 11.50 9.28 -12.62
C ALA A 138 10.44 10.32 -13.03
N VAL A 139 9.26 10.31 -12.38
CA VAL A 139 8.18 11.28 -12.62
C VAL A 139 8.67 12.70 -12.28
N THR A 140 9.22 12.87 -11.09
CA THR A 140 9.62 14.19 -10.57
C THR A 140 10.83 14.75 -11.31
N ARG A 141 11.80 13.91 -11.68
CA ARG A 141 12.90 14.30 -12.57
C ARG A 141 12.38 14.73 -13.95
N SER A 142 11.43 14.01 -14.52
CA SER A 142 10.83 14.34 -15.82
C SER A 142 9.98 15.62 -15.75
N ALA A 143 9.45 15.96 -14.58
CA ALA A 143 8.80 17.24 -14.31
C ALA A 143 9.78 18.42 -14.07
N GLY A 144 11.09 18.16 -14.09
CA GLY A 144 12.14 19.18 -14.03
C GLY A 144 12.72 19.46 -12.64
N LEU A 145 12.42 18.63 -11.64
CA LEU A 145 13.02 18.77 -10.30
C LEU A 145 14.46 18.25 -10.27
N ASP A 146 15.27 18.85 -9.38
CA ASP A 146 16.66 18.44 -9.18
C ASP A 146 16.74 17.17 -8.32
N TRP A 147 17.77 16.35 -8.55
CA TRP A 147 17.83 15.03 -7.92
C TRP A 147 17.96 15.10 -6.40
N GLN A 148 18.64 16.12 -5.84
CA GLN A 148 18.75 16.31 -4.40
C GLN A 148 17.38 16.61 -3.78
N GLU A 149 16.59 17.49 -4.39
CA GLU A 149 15.26 17.86 -3.90
C GLU A 149 14.35 16.63 -3.83
N ILE A 150 14.43 15.77 -4.85
CA ILE A 150 13.65 14.54 -4.92
C ILE A 150 14.11 13.54 -3.86
N SER A 151 15.43 13.31 -3.75
CA SER A 151 15.98 12.39 -2.76
C SER A 151 15.63 12.81 -1.34
N ASP A 152 15.72 14.10 -1.01
CA ASP A 152 15.36 14.61 0.32
C ASP A 152 13.86 14.51 0.58
N ALA A 153 13.01 14.76 -0.42
CA ALA A 153 11.57 14.56 -0.29
C ALA A 153 11.22 13.08 -0.01
N ILE A 154 11.84 12.13 -0.71
CA ILE A 154 11.61 10.69 -0.51
C ILE A 154 11.94 10.25 0.93
N LYS A 155 13.05 10.76 1.52
CA LYS A 155 13.42 10.45 2.90
C LYS A 155 12.36 10.87 3.92
N THR A 156 11.62 11.94 3.62
CA THR A 156 10.56 12.45 4.51
C THR A 156 9.21 11.77 4.32
N TYR A 157 9.09 10.84 3.37
CA TYR A 157 7.82 10.19 3.07
C TYR A 157 7.36 9.33 4.26
N PRO A 158 6.22 9.63 4.89
CA PRO A 158 5.78 8.94 6.10
C PRO A 158 5.16 7.55 5.82
N GLY A 159 5.10 7.12 4.55
CA GLY A 159 4.28 6.00 4.13
C GLY A 159 2.86 6.44 3.71
N LEU A 160 2.03 5.48 3.32
CA LEU A 160 0.61 5.74 3.06
C LEU A 160 -0.16 5.69 4.37
N ALA A 161 -0.90 6.75 4.68
CA ALA A 161 -1.89 6.72 5.74
C ALA A 161 -2.83 5.51 5.53
N HIS A 162 -3.23 4.88 6.64
CA HIS A 162 -4.15 3.74 6.66
C HIS A 162 -3.65 2.46 5.98
N ARG A 163 -2.34 2.34 5.68
CA ARG A 163 -1.73 1.11 5.14
C ARG A 163 -0.51 0.71 5.99
N GLN A 164 -0.70 -0.21 6.93
CA GLN A 164 0.31 -0.56 7.94
C GLN A 164 0.93 0.68 8.64
N GLU A 165 0.12 1.74 8.79
CA GLU A 165 0.56 3.01 9.35
C GLU A 165 0.72 2.85 10.86
N ARG A 166 1.95 2.96 11.35
CA ARG A 166 2.19 3.02 12.80
C ARG A 166 1.75 4.37 13.32
N VAL A 167 0.66 4.37 14.10
CA VAL A 167 0.04 5.57 14.66
C VAL A 167 0.81 6.06 15.88
N GLU A 168 1.09 5.15 16.80
CA GLU A 168 1.67 5.49 18.10
C GLU A 168 2.28 4.24 18.77
N VAL A 169 3.14 4.46 19.76
CA VAL A 169 3.49 3.43 20.76
C VAL A 169 3.10 3.90 22.14
N ILE A 170 2.26 3.12 22.82
CA ILE A 170 1.78 3.44 24.16
C ILE A 170 2.27 2.36 25.12
N ASP A 171 3.11 2.73 26.07
CA ASP A 171 3.71 1.82 27.07
C ASP A 171 4.36 0.57 26.43
N GLY A 172 4.94 0.73 25.24
CA GLY A 172 5.64 -0.33 24.50
C GLY A 172 4.76 -1.14 23.53
N VAL A 173 3.45 -0.90 23.49
CA VAL A 173 2.53 -1.52 22.51
C VAL A 173 2.39 -0.62 21.28
N ALA A 174 2.61 -1.19 20.09
CA ALA A 174 2.44 -0.46 18.84
C ALA A 174 0.98 -0.52 18.34
N TYR A 175 0.48 0.61 17.86
CA TYR A 175 -0.87 0.76 17.29
C TYR A 175 -0.77 0.98 15.79
N ILE A 176 -1.31 0.04 15.02
CA ILE A 176 -1.16 -0.02 13.57
C ILE A 176 -2.51 0.20 12.90
N ASN A 177 -2.57 1.20 12.02
CA ASN A 177 -3.71 1.54 11.20
C ASN A 177 -3.55 0.96 9.79
N ASP A 178 -4.33 -0.07 9.50
CA ASP A 178 -4.45 -0.69 8.18
C ASP A 178 -5.90 -0.66 7.70
N SER A 179 -6.61 0.45 7.94
CA SER A 179 -8.03 0.61 7.57
C SER A 179 -8.30 0.40 6.07
N LYS A 180 -7.29 0.56 5.20
CA LYS A 180 -7.38 0.27 3.75
C LYS A 180 -7.49 -1.23 3.44
N ALA A 181 -7.24 -2.13 4.39
CA ALA A 181 -7.45 -3.57 4.27
C ALA A 181 -8.95 -3.95 4.23
N THR A 182 -9.62 -3.59 3.13
CA THR A 182 -11.08 -3.74 2.94
C THR A 182 -11.50 -5.11 2.39
N ASN A 183 -10.62 -6.10 2.43
CA ASN A 183 -10.87 -7.50 2.06
C ASN A 183 -9.94 -8.44 2.86
N ALA A 184 -10.26 -9.74 2.88
CA ALA A 184 -9.54 -10.73 3.68
C ALA A 184 -8.10 -10.96 3.22
N ASP A 185 -7.79 -10.88 1.93
CA ASP A 185 -6.41 -11.01 1.43
C ASP A 185 -5.50 -9.89 1.92
N ALA A 186 -6.00 -8.65 1.92
CA ALA A 186 -5.27 -7.51 2.48
C ALA A 186 -5.04 -7.69 3.98
N ALA A 187 -6.07 -8.13 4.71
CA ALA A 187 -5.93 -8.40 6.13
C ALA A 187 -4.98 -9.57 6.43
N ALA A 188 -4.94 -10.60 5.59
CA ALA A 188 -4.01 -11.70 5.73
C ALA A 188 -2.55 -11.24 5.60
N ARG A 189 -2.27 -10.35 4.63
CA ARG A 189 -0.94 -9.73 4.48
C ARG A 189 -0.57 -8.91 5.71
N ALA A 190 -1.51 -8.16 6.28
CA ALA A 190 -1.35 -7.38 7.50
C ALA A 190 -0.97 -8.24 8.72
N LEU A 191 -1.72 -9.33 8.93
CA LEU A 191 -1.49 -10.28 10.01
C LEU A 191 -0.13 -10.99 9.88
N GLY A 192 0.34 -11.19 8.65
CA GLY A 192 1.66 -11.77 8.39
C GLY A 192 2.84 -10.97 8.94
N CYS A 193 2.68 -9.67 9.17
CA CYS A 193 3.76 -8.76 9.58
C CYS A 193 4.16 -8.82 11.06
N TYR A 194 3.37 -9.47 11.92
CA TYR A 194 3.59 -9.46 13.37
C TYR A 194 3.45 -10.86 13.97
N GLU A 195 3.98 -11.08 15.16
CA GLU A 195 3.95 -12.39 15.84
C GLU A 195 2.84 -12.51 16.90
N ALA A 196 2.37 -11.38 17.46
CA ALA A 196 1.31 -11.33 18.47
C ALA A 196 0.39 -10.13 18.24
N ILE A 197 -0.91 -10.38 18.05
CA ILE A 197 -1.85 -9.37 17.51
C ILE A 197 -3.16 -9.33 18.31
N CYS A 198 -3.48 -8.15 18.85
CA CYS A 198 -4.86 -7.77 19.20
C CYS A 198 -5.52 -7.17 17.95
N TRP A 199 -6.31 -7.99 17.26
CA TRP A 199 -6.81 -7.69 15.92
C TRP A 199 -8.19 -7.05 15.99
N ILE A 200 -8.36 -5.87 15.41
CA ILE A 200 -9.68 -5.22 15.22
C ILE A 200 -10.15 -5.50 13.79
N ALA A 201 -11.29 -6.20 13.67
CA ALA A 201 -11.84 -6.70 12.41
C ALA A 201 -13.34 -6.40 12.27
N GLY A 202 -13.84 -6.32 11.04
CA GLY A 202 -15.27 -6.17 10.77
C GLY A 202 -15.64 -4.85 10.08
N GLY A 203 -16.95 -4.66 9.89
CA GLY A 203 -17.56 -3.70 8.97
C GLY A 203 -18.55 -4.41 8.04
N GLN A 204 -18.75 -3.87 6.83
CA GLN A 204 -19.58 -4.51 5.81
C GLN A 204 -18.80 -5.60 5.06
N SER A 205 -19.22 -6.86 5.23
CA SER A 205 -18.55 -8.01 4.61
C SER A 205 -18.68 -8.00 3.09
N LYS A 206 -17.59 -8.39 2.41
CA LYS A 206 -17.61 -8.76 0.99
C LYS A 206 -17.72 -10.28 0.85
N GLU A 207 -17.94 -10.76 -0.37
CA GLU A 207 -17.88 -12.19 -0.69
C GLU A 207 -16.48 -12.76 -0.36
N GLY A 208 -16.41 -14.01 0.11
CA GLY A 208 -15.16 -14.72 0.38
C GLY A 208 -14.77 -14.90 1.86
N GLY A 209 -15.49 -14.26 2.79
CA GLY A 209 -15.32 -14.51 4.24
C GLY A 209 -13.91 -14.22 4.75
N LEU A 210 -13.37 -15.10 5.61
CA LEU A 210 -12.07 -14.96 6.27
C LEU A 210 -11.10 -16.11 5.93
N ASP A 211 -11.33 -16.84 4.83
CA ASP A 211 -10.46 -17.97 4.48
C ASP A 211 -8.97 -17.56 4.32
N PRO A 212 -8.63 -16.44 3.63
CA PRO A 212 -7.24 -16.01 3.48
C PRO A 212 -6.49 -15.72 4.78
N VAL A 213 -7.18 -15.35 5.87
CA VAL A 213 -6.53 -15.06 7.16
C VAL A 213 -6.24 -16.31 7.99
N THR A 214 -6.86 -17.46 7.66
CA THR A 214 -6.73 -18.71 8.42
C THR A 214 -5.27 -19.10 8.74
N PRO A 215 -4.30 -18.99 7.80
CA PRO A 215 -2.90 -19.34 8.08
C PRO A 215 -2.20 -18.49 9.15
N TYR A 216 -2.77 -17.34 9.51
CA TYR A 216 -2.18 -16.36 10.43
C TYR A 216 -2.90 -16.29 11.77
N LEU A 217 -3.96 -17.06 11.99
CA LEU A 217 -4.75 -17.01 13.22
C LEU A 217 -3.94 -17.41 14.47
N ASN A 218 -2.87 -18.19 14.32
CA ASN A 218 -1.95 -18.52 15.40
C ASN A 218 -1.19 -17.30 15.96
N LYS A 219 -1.12 -16.19 15.20
CA LYS A 219 -0.53 -14.91 15.62
C LYS A 219 -1.54 -13.99 16.31
N VAL A 220 -2.84 -14.30 16.23
CA VAL A 220 -3.91 -13.49 16.81
C VAL A 220 -4.11 -13.90 18.26
N VAL A 221 -3.77 -12.99 19.16
CA VAL A 221 -3.95 -13.14 20.61
C VAL A 221 -5.42 -13.00 20.98
N HIS A 222 -6.11 -12.04 20.35
CA HIS A 222 -7.53 -11.77 20.56
C HIS A 222 -8.10 -10.99 19.36
N ALA A 223 -9.32 -11.31 18.92
CA ALA A 223 -10.03 -10.59 17.87
C ALA A 223 -11.18 -9.75 18.43
N PHE A 224 -11.21 -8.46 18.11
CA PHE A 224 -12.24 -7.49 18.49
C PHE A 224 -13.07 -7.13 17.26
N LEU A 225 -14.32 -7.59 17.24
CA LEU A 225 -15.19 -7.52 16.06
C LEU A 225 -16.12 -6.32 16.11
N ILE A 226 -16.22 -5.59 15.00
CA ILE A 226 -17.06 -4.40 14.84
C ILE A 226 -18.01 -4.53 13.65
N GLY A 227 -19.05 -3.70 13.63
CA GLY A 227 -19.91 -3.53 12.47
C GLY A 227 -20.81 -4.73 12.16
N GLU A 228 -21.40 -4.71 10.96
CA GLU A 228 -22.39 -5.71 10.51
C GLU A 228 -21.84 -7.14 10.45
N ALA A 229 -20.56 -7.31 10.09
CA ALA A 229 -19.93 -8.62 9.94
C ALA A 229 -19.60 -9.33 11.26
N GLN A 230 -19.81 -8.70 12.42
CA GLN A 230 -19.33 -9.23 13.70
C GLN A 230 -19.84 -10.65 14.02
N ASP A 231 -21.08 -10.96 13.68
CA ASP A 231 -21.67 -12.27 13.94
C ASP A 231 -21.08 -13.35 13.02
N ALA A 232 -20.94 -13.01 11.72
CA ALA A 232 -20.36 -13.89 10.74
C ALA A 232 -18.88 -14.17 11.02
N PHE A 233 -18.10 -13.14 11.37
CA PHE A 233 -16.69 -13.28 11.70
C PHE A 233 -16.51 -14.07 13.00
N ALA A 234 -17.34 -13.83 14.02
CA ALA A 234 -17.30 -14.61 15.25
C ALA A 234 -17.54 -16.11 14.99
N ALA A 235 -18.46 -16.45 14.09
CA ALA A 235 -18.72 -17.84 13.73
C ALA A 235 -17.53 -18.50 13.03
N VAL A 236 -16.82 -17.78 12.15
CA VAL A 236 -15.63 -18.32 11.44
C VAL A 236 -14.43 -18.46 12.38
N LEU A 237 -14.28 -17.53 13.33
CA LEU A 237 -13.18 -17.51 14.29
C LEU A 237 -13.44 -18.37 15.53
N ALA A 238 -14.66 -18.87 15.70
CA ALA A 238 -15.06 -19.74 16.81
C ALA A 238 -14.08 -20.91 16.96
N ASP A 239 -13.69 -21.17 18.20
CA ASP A 239 -12.74 -22.22 18.60
C ASP A 239 -11.32 -22.13 18.00
N ARG A 240 -11.02 -21.08 17.23
CA ARG A 240 -9.69 -20.83 16.64
C ARG A 240 -8.91 -19.77 17.41
N VAL A 241 -9.57 -18.68 17.79
CA VAL A 241 -8.99 -17.56 18.55
C VAL A 241 -10.01 -16.99 19.53
N PRO A 242 -9.59 -16.37 20.63
CA PRO A 242 -10.49 -15.59 21.49
C PRO A 242 -11.12 -14.42 20.72
N VAL A 243 -12.43 -14.22 20.91
CA VAL A 243 -13.22 -13.21 20.18
C VAL A 243 -14.04 -12.36 21.16
N THR A 244 -14.08 -11.05 20.94
CA THR A 244 -15.00 -10.11 21.58
C THR A 244 -15.77 -9.31 20.53
N LYS A 245 -17.09 -9.40 20.57
CA LYS A 245 -18.00 -8.54 19.80
C LYS A 245 -18.05 -7.16 20.44
N SER A 246 -17.42 -6.19 19.80
CA SER A 246 -17.20 -4.84 20.31
C SER A 246 -18.23 -3.83 19.79
N ASP A 247 -19.02 -4.20 18.78
CA ASP A 247 -19.96 -3.39 18.01
C ASP A 247 -19.33 -2.21 17.24
N THR A 248 -18.57 -1.36 17.93
CA THR A 248 -18.05 -0.09 17.42
C THR A 248 -16.53 -0.03 17.54
N LEU A 249 -15.90 0.74 16.66
CA LEU A 249 -14.45 0.95 16.67
C LEU A 249 -13.95 1.52 18.01
N ALA A 250 -14.65 2.47 18.62
CA ALA A 250 -14.25 3.07 19.90
C ALA A 250 -14.11 2.02 21.02
N LYS A 251 -15.12 1.18 21.19
CA LYS A 251 -15.10 0.06 22.15
C LYS A 251 -13.98 -0.93 21.83
N ALA A 252 -13.81 -1.28 20.55
CA ALA A 252 -12.78 -2.23 20.13
C ALA A 252 -11.36 -1.71 20.43
N VAL A 253 -11.09 -0.42 20.19
CA VAL A 253 -9.79 0.21 20.49
C VAL A 253 -9.50 0.18 21.99
N GLU A 254 -10.48 0.54 22.83
CA GLU A 254 -10.32 0.51 24.30
C GLU A 254 -10.06 -0.92 24.81
N GLN A 255 -10.85 -1.90 24.35
CA GLN A 255 -10.71 -3.29 24.75
C GLN A 255 -9.40 -3.92 24.24
N ALA A 256 -9.00 -3.62 23.01
CA ALA A 256 -7.73 -4.07 22.45
C ALA A 256 -6.54 -3.45 23.18
N HIS A 257 -6.62 -2.17 23.54
CA HIS A 257 -5.60 -1.51 24.36
C HIS A 257 -5.44 -2.23 25.71
N GLN A 258 -6.54 -2.43 26.46
CA GLN A 258 -6.49 -3.13 27.75
C GLN A 258 -5.87 -4.53 27.60
N ARG A 259 -6.32 -5.31 26.62
CA ARG A 259 -5.82 -6.67 26.41
C ARG A 259 -4.36 -6.74 25.99
N ALA A 260 -3.89 -5.79 25.18
CA ALA A 260 -2.49 -5.73 24.75
C ALA A 260 -1.57 -5.32 25.91
N GLN A 261 -2.02 -4.40 26.77
CA GLN A 261 -1.26 -3.95 27.95
C GLN A 261 -1.13 -5.03 29.04
N GLU A 262 -2.07 -5.99 29.09
CA GLU A 262 -1.95 -7.16 29.97
C GLU A 262 -0.83 -8.13 29.54
N ASP A 263 -0.39 -8.07 28.28
CA ASP A 263 0.65 -8.93 27.75
C ASP A 263 2.06 -8.46 28.16
N LYS A 264 2.51 -8.97 29.30
CA LYS A 264 3.83 -8.66 29.87
C LYS A 264 5.00 -9.28 29.10
N SER A 265 4.75 -10.13 28.10
CA SER A 265 5.82 -10.73 27.29
C SER A 265 6.45 -9.72 26.33
N GLY A 266 5.74 -8.62 26.04
CA GLY A 266 6.17 -7.58 25.10
C GLY A 266 6.00 -8.03 23.64
N GLY A 267 5.81 -7.06 22.74
CA GLY A 267 5.72 -7.32 21.29
C GLY A 267 4.32 -7.60 20.74
N CYS A 268 3.28 -7.61 21.58
CA CYS A 268 1.90 -7.59 21.10
C CYS A 268 1.58 -6.22 20.47
N VAL A 269 0.91 -6.23 19.32
CA VAL A 269 0.46 -5.01 18.62
C VAL A 269 -1.06 -4.94 18.57
N VAL A 270 -1.60 -3.72 18.58
CA VAL A 270 -3.01 -3.47 18.27
C VAL A 270 -3.12 -3.12 16.79
N LEU A 271 -3.79 -3.97 16.02
CA LEU A 271 -3.89 -3.83 14.56
C LEU A 271 -5.35 -3.62 14.14
N LEU A 272 -5.65 -2.45 13.56
CA LEU A 272 -6.87 -2.26 12.77
C LEU A 272 -6.62 -2.77 11.35
N SER A 273 -7.16 -3.94 11.02
CA SER A 273 -7.09 -4.52 9.68
C SER A 273 -8.43 -5.19 9.35
N PRO A 274 -9.43 -4.44 8.90
CA PRO A 274 -10.84 -4.79 9.08
C PRO A 274 -11.33 -5.98 8.26
N ALA A 275 -10.65 -6.34 7.17
CA ALA A 275 -11.10 -7.34 6.18
C ALA A 275 -12.45 -7.01 5.49
N CYS A 276 -13.04 -5.85 5.79
CA CYS A 276 -14.36 -5.41 5.37
C CYS A 276 -14.34 -3.97 4.82
N ALA A 277 -15.34 -3.66 4.00
CA ALA A 277 -15.66 -2.27 3.69
C ALA A 277 -16.12 -1.53 4.96
N SER A 278 -16.11 -0.19 4.93
CA SER A 278 -16.39 0.67 6.09
C SER A 278 -17.81 1.24 6.13
N PHE A 279 -18.60 1.02 5.07
CA PHE A 279 -19.83 1.76 4.77
C PHE A 279 -20.98 1.55 5.75
N ASP A 280 -20.88 0.58 6.65
CA ASP A 280 -21.87 0.34 7.71
C ASP A 280 -21.75 1.32 8.88
N GLN A 281 -20.54 1.85 9.13
CA GLN A 281 -20.27 2.74 10.26
C GLN A 281 -19.58 4.07 9.85
N PHE A 282 -19.08 4.16 8.62
CA PHE A 282 -18.26 5.28 8.13
C PHE A 282 -18.49 5.54 6.64
N ASP A 283 -18.25 6.77 6.19
CA ASP A 283 -18.39 7.21 4.80
C ASP A 283 -17.35 6.57 3.87
N ASN A 284 -16.15 6.28 4.37
CA ASN A 284 -15.04 5.66 3.64
C ASN A 284 -13.97 5.09 4.62
N PHE A 285 -12.94 4.43 4.07
CA PHE A 285 -11.93 3.78 4.90
C PHE A 285 -10.98 4.79 5.53
N GLU A 286 -10.79 5.96 4.91
CA GLU A 286 -9.99 7.07 5.41
C GLU A 286 -10.61 7.60 6.71
N GLN A 287 -11.92 7.87 6.73
CA GLN A 287 -12.64 8.31 7.93
C GLN A 287 -12.53 7.28 9.06
N ARG A 288 -12.70 5.97 8.77
CA ARG A 288 -12.50 4.91 9.77
C ARG A 288 -11.08 4.93 10.32
N GLY A 289 -10.09 5.09 9.46
CA GLY A 289 -8.68 5.13 9.84
C GLY A 289 -8.29 6.40 10.61
N ASP A 290 -8.91 7.55 10.31
CA ASP A 290 -8.73 8.80 11.06
C ASP A 290 -9.37 8.73 12.45
N VAL A 291 -10.56 8.13 12.55
CA VAL A 291 -11.21 7.87 13.85
C VAL A 291 -10.35 6.93 14.70
N PHE A 292 -9.76 5.88 14.11
CA PHE A 292 -8.82 5.03 14.84
C PHE A 292 -7.63 5.82 15.39
N LYS A 293 -7.00 6.68 14.58
CA LYS A 293 -5.88 7.52 15.03
C LYS A 293 -6.29 8.42 16.20
N ALA A 294 -7.42 9.10 16.08
CA ALA A 294 -7.93 9.99 17.13
C ALA A 294 -8.23 9.22 18.44
N LEU A 295 -8.81 8.02 18.34
CA LEU A 295 -9.07 7.16 19.49
C LEU A 295 -7.77 6.73 20.16
N VAL A 296 -6.77 6.30 19.39
CA VAL A 296 -5.45 5.87 19.90
C VAL A 296 -4.74 7.03 20.61
N GLN A 297 -4.75 8.22 20.03
CA GLN A 297 -4.16 9.42 20.65
C GLN A 297 -4.84 9.81 21.98
N GLY A 298 -6.11 9.43 22.17
CA GLY A 298 -6.85 9.64 23.40
C GLY A 298 -6.64 8.57 24.48
N LEU A 299 -5.89 7.50 24.20
CA LEU A 299 -5.64 6.42 25.16
C LEU A 299 -4.67 6.85 26.26
N PRO A 300 -4.85 6.35 27.50
CA PRO A 300 -3.91 6.59 28.59
C PRO A 300 -2.58 5.85 28.36
N GLY A 301 -1.49 6.36 28.95
CA GLY A 301 -0.16 5.73 28.92
C GLY A 301 0.95 6.69 28.48
N GLN A 302 2.18 6.21 28.38
CA GLN A 302 3.31 6.96 27.82
C GLN A 302 3.36 6.78 26.30
N HIS A 303 3.16 7.88 25.57
CA HIS A 303 3.18 7.93 24.10
C HIS A 303 4.60 8.18 23.61
N ASN A 304 5.09 7.34 22.71
CA ASN A 304 6.43 7.40 22.13
C ASN A 304 6.35 7.37 20.60
N SER A 305 6.53 8.55 20.00
CA SER A 305 6.46 8.75 18.55
C SER A 305 7.67 8.23 17.77
N GLU A 306 8.69 7.66 18.42
CA GLU A 306 9.93 7.24 17.76
C GLU A 306 9.75 5.91 17.00
N GLY A 307 9.70 6.03 15.66
CA GLY A 307 9.64 4.96 14.67
C GLY A 307 10.89 4.09 14.59
N GLY A 308 11.25 3.41 15.68
CA GLY A 308 12.18 2.29 15.65
C GLY A 308 11.51 1.06 15.05
N ALA A 309 12.07 0.52 13.97
CA ALA A 309 11.65 -0.76 13.38
C ALA A 309 11.56 -1.84 14.47
N LEU A 310 10.42 -2.54 14.53
CA LEU A 310 10.29 -3.77 15.30
C LEU A 310 11.31 -4.76 14.72
N ARG A 311 12.26 -5.18 15.56
CA ARG A 311 13.23 -6.24 15.22
C ARG A 311 12.58 -7.60 15.29
#